data_AF-D5SQH0-F1
#
_entry.id   AF-D5SQH0-F1
#
_cell.length_a   1.000
_cell.length_b   1.000
_cell.length_c   1.000
_cell.angle_alpha   90.00
_cell.angle_beta   90.00
_cell.angle_gamma   90.00
#
_symmetry.space_group_name_H-M   'P 1'
#
loop_
_entity.id
_entity.type
_entity.pdbx_description
1 polymer ?
#
loop_
_entity_poly.entity_id
_entity_poly.type
_entity_poly.pdbx_seq_one_letter_code
_entity_poly.pdbx_strand_id
1 'polypeptide(L)'
;MPAEIQGDCESCGHRWETISLTYRIGPIDYQKDNLRSLWCPQCMLELHCVQSIDRNAWVRWLRSNEEFLTRSRFARHVCEAISGMVSNGPWYAPVKVELPEIPCPRCQTLLELEIEGQKTAICPGCNQRSGKLAICAMVSVVYPDGIP
;
A
#
# COMPACT_ATOMS: atom_id res chain seq x y z
N MET A 1 -4.10 6.56 7.38
CA MET A 1 -5.50 6.52 7.86
C MET A 1 -6.34 6.25 6.64
N PRO A 2 -7.35 5.39 6.75
CA PRO A 2 -8.29 5.16 5.67
C PRO A 2 -8.97 6.46 5.24
N ALA A 3 -9.35 6.55 3.97
CA ALA A 3 -10.11 7.68 3.45
C ALA A 3 -11.33 7.18 2.68
N GLU A 4 -12.44 7.89 2.79
CA GLU A 4 -13.58 7.71 1.89
C GLU A 4 -13.26 8.38 0.56
N ILE A 5 -13.41 7.61 -0.51
CA ILE A 5 -13.16 8.02 -1.87
C ILE A 5 -14.44 7.84 -2.66
N GLN A 6 -14.84 8.90 -3.36
CA GLN A 6 -15.88 8.84 -4.36
C GLN A 6 -15.23 8.70 -5.74
N GLY A 7 -15.76 7.76 -6.52
CA GLY A 7 -15.37 7.50 -7.89
C GLY A 7 -16.48 7.85 -8.87
N ASP A 8 -16.12 8.51 -9.95
CA ASP A 8 -17.00 8.78 -11.10
C ASP A 8 -16.36 8.21 -12.37
N CYS A 9 -17.10 7.37 -13.08
CA CYS A 9 -16.65 6.76 -14.34
C CYS A 9 -17.09 7.61 -15.53
N GLU A 10 -16.14 8.17 -16.27
CA GLU A 10 -16.46 8.98 -17.45
C GLU A 10 -17.06 8.14 -18.60
N SER A 11 -16.69 6.87 -18.72
CA SER A 11 -17.17 6.00 -19.80
C SER A 11 -18.62 5.52 -19.67
N CYS A 12 -19.10 5.25 -18.45
CA CYS A 12 -20.45 4.69 -18.23
C CYS A 12 -21.33 5.51 -17.27
N GLY A 13 -20.81 6.62 -16.73
CA GLY A 13 -21.52 7.47 -15.76
C GLY A 13 -21.72 6.85 -14.38
N HIS A 14 -21.18 5.65 -14.13
CA HIS A 14 -21.32 4.98 -12.85
C HIS A 14 -20.58 5.76 -11.74
N ARG A 15 -21.25 5.93 -10.61
CA ARG A 15 -20.71 6.52 -9.39
C ARG A 15 -20.60 5.46 -8.32
N TRP A 16 -19.49 5.46 -7.58
CA TRP A 16 -19.30 4.55 -6.46
C TRP A 16 -18.55 5.23 -5.33
N GLU A 17 -18.68 4.67 -4.14
CA GLU A 17 -17.93 5.05 -2.96
C GLU A 17 -17.08 3.86 -2.54
N THR A 18 -15.90 4.13 -2.02
CA THR A 18 -15.00 3.11 -1.49
C THR A 18 -14.15 3.66 -0.37
N ILE A 19 -13.62 2.77 0.45
CA ILE A 19 -12.71 3.11 1.54
C ILE A 19 -11.30 2.71 1.10
N SER A 20 -10.41 3.69 1.02
CA SER A 20 -8.99 3.43 0.80
C SER A 20 -8.35 2.87 2.06
N LEU A 21 -7.40 1.97 1.87
CA LEU A 21 -6.60 1.40 2.94
C LEU A 21 -5.14 1.67 2.65
N THR A 22 -4.42 2.24 3.60
CA THR A 22 -3.01 2.58 3.42
C THR A 22 -2.13 1.72 4.33
N TYR A 23 -1.22 0.96 3.73
CA TYR A 23 -0.17 0.22 4.40
C TYR A 23 1.14 1.01 4.35
N ARG A 24 1.86 1.08 5.47
CA ARG A 24 3.16 1.76 5.59
C ARG A 24 4.18 0.78 6.14
N ILE A 25 5.12 0.38 5.29
CA ILE A 25 6.09 -0.67 5.58
C ILE A 25 7.51 -0.11 5.59
N GLY A 26 8.16 -0.23 6.74
CA GLY A 26 9.51 0.27 7.00
C GLY A 26 9.58 1.64 7.69
N PRO A 27 10.78 2.06 8.10
CA PRO A 27 11.07 3.36 8.70
C PRO A 27 11.00 4.45 7.64
N ILE A 28 9.77 4.76 7.21
CA ILE A 28 9.48 5.75 6.18
C ILE A 28 9.73 7.13 6.78
N ASP A 29 10.69 7.84 6.20
CA ASP A 29 10.92 9.26 6.43
C ASP A 29 10.44 10.01 5.18
N TYR A 30 9.26 10.63 5.29
CA TYR A 30 8.62 11.37 4.20
C TYR A 30 9.41 12.59 3.73
N GLN A 31 10.45 13.00 4.47
CA GLN A 31 11.31 14.12 4.09
C GLN A 31 12.54 13.69 3.27
N LYS A 32 12.80 12.38 3.13
CA LYS A 32 14.04 11.86 2.55
C LYS A 32 13.88 11.15 1.21
N ASP A 33 12.75 11.35 0.52
CA ASP A 33 12.46 10.80 -0.83
C ASP A 33 12.73 9.29 -1.00
N ASN A 34 12.74 8.54 0.10
CA ASN A 34 13.09 7.13 0.12
C ASN A 34 11.82 6.25 0.12
N LEU A 35 10.78 6.70 -0.58
CA LEU A 35 9.45 6.10 -0.54
C LEU A 35 9.05 5.59 -1.92
N ARG A 36 8.63 4.33 -1.98
CA ARG A 36 7.89 3.78 -3.11
C ARG A 36 6.43 3.65 -2.69
N SER A 37 5.55 4.14 -3.55
CA SER A 37 4.12 4.02 -3.37
C SER A 37 3.57 3.10 -4.46
N LEU A 38 2.89 2.04 -4.04
CA LEU A 38 2.15 1.14 -4.90
C LEU A 38 0.66 1.28 -4.59
N TRP A 39 -0.21 1.11 -5.58
CA TRP A 39 -1.64 1.31 -5.40
C TRP A 39 -2.47 0.29 -6.19
N CYS A 40 -3.65 -0.06 -5.66
CA CYS A 40 -4.59 -0.96 -6.34
C CYS A 40 -5.68 -0.16 -7.06
N PRO A 41 -5.83 -0.29 -8.39
CA PRO A 41 -6.82 0.45 -9.16
C PRO A 41 -8.27 0.04 -8.94
N GLN A 42 -8.51 -1.12 -8.32
CA GLN A 42 -9.86 -1.59 -8.03
C GLN A 42 -10.29 -1.28 -6.59
N CYS A 43 -9.41 -1.52 -5.62
CA CYS A 43 -9.77 -1.44 -4.20
C CYS A 43 -9.26 -0.18 -3.51
N MET A 44 -8.51 0.68 -4.20
CA MET A 44 -7.88 1.88 -3.65
C MET A 44 -7.00 1.58 -2.42
N LEU A 45 -6.38 0.40 -2.41
CA LEU A 45 -5.38 0.05 -1.41
C LEU A 45 -4.06 0.69 -1.82
N GLU A 46 -3.43 1.39 -0.90
CA GLU A 46 -2.12 2.01 -1.06
C GLU A 46 -1.10 1.27 -0.19
N LEU A 47 0.07 1.01 -0.74
CA LEU A 47 1.22 0.45 -0.05
C LEU A 47 2.39 1.40 -0.22
N HIS A 48 2.77 2.05 0.87
CA HIS A 48 4.01 2.81 0.96
C HIS A 48 5.08 1.93 1.58
N CYS A 49 6.22 1.82 0.92
CA CYS A 49 7.37 1.10 1.43
C CYS A 49 8.66 1.88 1.21
N VAL A 50 9.67 1.59 2.03
CA VAL A 50 11.03 2.12 1.83
C VAL A 50 11.62 1.65 0.50
N GLN A 51 12.34 2.53 -0.22
CA GLN A 51 13.09 2.17 -1.44
C GLN A 51 14.48 1.60 -1.13
N SER A 52 15.05 2.00 -0.01
CA SER A 52 16.36 1.54 0.46
C SER A 52 16.39 1.52 1.98
N ILE A 53 17.05 0.53 2.58
CA ILE A 53 17.11 0.40 4.03
C ILE A 53 18.30 -0.43 4.48
N ASP A 54 18.94 -0.06 5.58
CA ASP A 54 19.93 -0.91 6.24
C ASP A 54 19.28 -1.94 7.16
N ARG A 55 19.98 -3.05 7.40
CA ARG A 55 19.46 -4.17 8.18
C ARG A 55 19.14 -3.79 9.63
N ASN A 56 19.93 -2.94 10.25
CA ASN A 56 19.69 -2.51 11.63
C ASN A 56 18.40 -1.70 11.76
N ALA A 57 18.19 -0.72 10.87
CA ALA A 57 16.95 0.06 10.83
C ALA A 57 15.73 -0.83 10.56
N TRP A 58 15.85 -1.80 9.65
CA TRP A 58 14.79 -2.77 9.36
C TRP A 58 14.40 -3.61 10.59
N VAL A 59 15.38 -4.20 11.27
CA VAL A 59 15.14 -5.04 12.45
C VAL A 59 14.51 -4.23 13.59
N ARG A 60 14.96 -3.00 13.80
CA ARG A 60 14.35 -2.10 14.80
C ARG A 60 12.90 -1.79 14.45
N TRP A 61 12.63 -1.47 13.18
CA TRP A 61 11.27 -1.19 12.73
C TRP A 61 10.35 -2.40 12.91
N LEU A 62 10.80 -3.61 12.54
CA LEU A 62 10.01 -4.84 12.72
C LEU A 62 9.62 -5.05 14.19
N ARG A 63 10.56 -4.91 15.11
CA ARG A 63 10.30 -5.05 16.55
C ARG A 63 9.29 -4.03 17.06
N SER A 64 9.38 -2.79 16.62
CA SER A 64 8.44 -1.74 17.03
C SER A 64 7.04 -1.89 16.42
N ASN A 65 6.85 -2.78 15.44
CA ASN A 65 5.59 -2.95 14.72
C ASN A 65 5.04 -4.40 14.78
N GLU A 66 5.53 -5.21 15.73
CA GLU A 66 5.15 -6.62 15.83
C GLU A 66 3.63 -6.82 15.93
N GLU A 67 2.95 -6.04 16.77
CA GLU A 67 1.48 -6.10 16.92
C GLU A 67 0.77 -5.88 15.58
N PHE A 68 1.16 -4.84 14.82
CA PHE A 68 0.61 -4.57 13.49
C PHE A 68 0.84 -5.73 12.51
N LEU A 69 2.00 -6.37 12.56
CA LEU A 69 2.34 -7.50 11.69
C LEU A 69 1.58 -8.78 12.07
N THR A 70 1.27 -8.97 13.35
CA THR A 70 0.38 -10.06 13.77
C THR A 70 -1.04 -9.85 13.24
N ARG A 71 -1.47 -8.58 13.12
CA ARG A 71 -2.80 -8.22 12.62
C ARG A 71 -2.97 -8.44 11.13
N SER A 72 -1.98 -8.04 10.34
CA SER A 72 -2.14 -8.03 8.88
C SER A 72 -1.30 -9.10 8.19
N ARG A 73 -1.97 -10.14 7.69
CA ARG A 73 -1.35 -11.15 6.81
C ARG A 73 -0.66 -10.51 5.59
N PHE A 74 -1.29 -9.49 5.02
CA PHE A 74 -0.74 -8.74 3.89
C PHE A 74 0.55 -8.00 4.29
N ALA A 75 0.52 -7.24 5.38
CA ALA A 75 1.71 -6.52 5.85
C ALA A 75 2.86 -7.48 6.17
N ARG A 76 2.55 -8.61 6.83
CA ARG A 76 3.53 -9.65 7.14
C ARG A 76 4.17 -10.22 5.87
N HIS A 77 3.37 -10.56 4.86
CA HIS A 77 3.88 -11.06 3.58
C HIS A 77 4.84 -10.06 2.91
N VAL A 78 4.48 -8.77 2.86
CA VAL A 78 5.36 -7.73 2.31
C VAL A 78 6.65 -7.61 3.13
N CYS A 79 6.55 -7.68 4.46
CA CYS A 79 7.72 -7.62 5.35
C CYS A 79 8.64 -8.83 5.19
N GLU A 80 8.12 -10.02 4.94
CA GLU A 80 8.92 -11.22 4.68
C GLU A 80 9.72 -11.05 3.38
N ALA A 81 9.10 -10.52 2.32
CA ALA A 81 9.79 -10.22 1.06
C ALA A 81 10.95 -9.23 1.26
N ILE A 82 10.72 -8.14 1.98
CA ILE A 82 11.78 -7.15 2.30
C ILE A 82 12.86 -7.77 3.18
N SER A 83 12.47 -8.57 4.19
CA SER A 83 13.41 -9.23 5.10
C SER A 83 14.34 -10.18 4.35
N GLY A 84 13.82 -10.92 3.36
CA GLY A 84 14.62 -11.78 2.49
C GLY A 84 15.74 -10.99 1.80
N MET A 85 15.43 -9.83 1.24
CA MET A 85 16.39 -8.97 0.53
C MET A 85 17.43 -8.36 1.48
N VAL A 86 17.00 -7.89 2.64
CA VAL A 86 17.85 -7.15 3.58
C VAL A 86 18.69 -8.10 4.45
N SER A 87 18.25 -9.36 4.63
CA SER A 87 18.92 -10.33 5.52
C SER A 87 20.39 -10.61 5.15
N ASN A 88 20.71 -10.60 3.86
CA ASN A 88 22.05 -10.84 3.32
C ASN A 88 22.84 -9.53 3.10
N GLY A 89 22.24 -8.38 3.40
CA GLY A 89 22.85 -7.07 3.25
C GLY A 89 23.82 -6.69 4.38
N PRO A 90 24.65 -5.65 4.18
CA PRO A 90 25.48 -5.10 5.23
C PRO A 90 24.64 -4.55 6.39
N TRP A 91 25.16 -4.65 7.61
CA TRP A 91 24.38 -4.29 8.81
C TRP A 91 24.04 -2.79 8.91
N TYR A 92 24.92 -1.93 8.41
CA TYR A 92 24.82 -0.47 8.51
C TYR A 92 24.87 0.25 7.16
N ALA A 93 24.70 -0.48 6.04
CA ALA A 93 24.64 0.13 4.72
C ALA A 93 23.26 -0.10 4.10
N PRO A 94 22.63 0.92 3.48
CA PRO A 94 21.35 0.75 2.82
C PRO A 94 21.43 -0.25 1.67
N VAL A 95 20.44 -1.14 1.62
CA VAL A 95 20.19 -2.05 0.49
C VAL A 95 18.94 -1.58 -0.22
N LYS A 96 18.98 -1.57 -1.56
CA LYS A 96 17.82 -1.26 -2.38
C LYS A 96 16.76 -2.35 -2.22
N VAL A 97 15.51 -1.92 -2.00
CA VAL A 97 14.36 -2.81 -1.86
C VAL A 97 13.63 -2.86 -3.21
N GLU A 98 13.68 -4.02 -3.84
CA GLU A 98 13.01 -4.29 -5.12
C GLU A 98 11.89 -5.29 -4.88
N LEU A 99 10.72 -4.78 -4.47
CA LEU A 99 9.57 -5.62 -4.24
C LEU A 99 9.17 -6.37 -5.52
N PRO A 100 8.84 -7.67 -5.43
CA PRO A 100 8.22 -8.38 -6.54
C PRO A 100 6.83 -7.80 -6.84
N GLU A 101 6.17 -8.33 -7.86
CA GLU A 101 4.75 -8.04 -8.08
C GLU A 101 3.94 -8.45 -6.85
N ILE A 102 3.20 -7.49 -6.28
CA ILE A 102 2.40 -7.70 -5.07
C ILE A 102 0.92 -7.71 -5.48
N PRO A 103 0.19 -8.82 -5.28
CA PRO A 103 -1.25 -8.84 -5.50
C PRO A 103 -1.98 -8.10 -4.37
N CYS A 104 -3.06 -7.39 -4.73
CA CYS A 104 -3.93 -6.77 -3.74
C CYS A 104 -4.62 -7.86 -2.88
N PRO A 105 -4.61 -7.74 -1.54
CA PRO A 105 -5.22 -8.74 -0.67
C PRO A 105 -6.75 -8.83 -0.79
N ARG A 106 -7.40 -7.82 -1.39
CA ARG A 106 -8.86 -7.74 -1.52
C ARG A 106 -9.38 -8.29 -2.86
N CYS A 107 -8.70 -7.98 -3.96
CA CYS A 107 -9.17 -8.31 -5.31
C CYS A 107 -8.16 -9.07 -6.16
N GLN A 108 -6.97 -9.38 -5.63
CA GLN A 108 -5.87 -10.07 -6.31
C GLN A 108 -5.24 -9.32 -7.50
N THR A 109 -5.82 -8.20 -7.95
CA THR A 109 -5.20 -7.31 -8.94
C THR A 109 -3.84 -6.83 -8.44
N LEU A 110 -2.83 -6.87 -9.32
CA LEU A 110 -1.49 -6.41 -9.01
C LEU A 110 -1.49 -4.94 -8.59
N LEU A 111 -0.72 -4.64 -7.55
CA LEU A 111 -0.45 -3.26 -7.17
C LEU A 111 0.46 -2.61 -8.22
N GLU A 112 0.10 -1.40 -8.63
CA GLU A 112 0.80 -0.63 -9.65
C GLU A 112 1.63 0.47 -8.99
N LEU A 113 2.71 0.90 -9.66
CA LEU A 113 3.46 2.07 -9.20
C LEU A 113 2.56 3.31 -9.22
N GLU A 114 2.46 3.99 -8.09
CA GLU A 114 1.81 5.28 -8.02
C GLU A 114 2.73 6.33 -8.65
N ILE A 115 2.31 6.86 -9.79
CA ILE A 115 2.91 8.02 -10.44
C ILE A 115 2.01 9.23 -10.13
N GLU A 116 2.61 10.30 -9.63
CA GLU A 116 1.90 11.51 -9.23
C GLU A 116 1.01 12.03 -10.38
N GLY A 117 -0.27 12.27 -10.10
CA GLY A 117 -1.25 12.74 -11.08
C GLY A 117 -1.85 11.67 -12.02
N GLN A 118 -1.51 10.38 -11.86
CA GLN A 118 -1.96 9.30 -12.78
C GLN A 118 -2.84 8.20 -12.14
N LYS A 119 -3.36 8.40 -10.92
CA LYS A 119 -4.29 7.46 -10.29
C LYS A 119 -5.60 7.39 -11.09
N THR A 120 -5.74 6.34 -11.89
CA THR A 120 -6.93 6.06 -12.70
C THR A 120 -7.59 4.77 -12.23
N ALA A 121 -8.74 4.91 -11.59
CA ALA A 121 -9.46 3.77 -11.04
C ALA A 121 -10.12 2.93 -12.13
N ILE A 122 -10.22 1.64 -11.85
CA ILE A 122 -11.07 0.73 -12.62
C ILE A 122 -12.49 0.85 -12.07
N CYS A 123 -13.42 1.25 -12.94
CA CYS A 123 -14.83 1.36 -12.60
C CYS A 123 -15.41 -0.03 -12.28
N PRO A 124 -16.07 -0.24 -11.13
CA PRO A 124 -16.69 -1.51 -10.80
C PRO A 124 -17.89 -1.86 -11.71
N GLY A 125 -18.51 -0.86 -12.33
CA GLY A 125 -19.68 -1.05 -13.20
C GLY A 125 -19.34 -1.53 -14.61
N CYS A 126 -18.31 -0.97 -15.25
CA CYS A 126 -17.95 -1.29 -16.64
C CYS A 126 -16.54 -1.88 -16.79
N ASN A 127 -15.79 -2.02 -15.70
CA ASN A 127 -14.41 -2.49 -15.65
C ASN A 127 -13.41 -1.69 -16.52
N GLN A 128 -13.80 -0.49 -16.96
CA GLN A 128 -12.92 0.41 -17.70
C GLN A 128 -12.10 1.29 -16.75
N ARG A 129 -10.89 1.60 -17.21
CA ARG A 129 -9.93 2.45 -16.50
C ARG A 129 -10.18 3.92 -16.84
N SER A 130 -11.26 4.45 -16.28
CA SER A 130 -11.76 5.81 -16.54
C SER A 130 -12.36 6.44 -15.28
N GLY A 131 -12.06 5.87 -14.11
CA GLY A 131 -12.53 6.38 -12.84
C GLY A 131 -11.69 7.55 -12.37
N LYS A 132 -12.32 8.73 -12.25
CA LYS A 132 -11.76 9.85 -11.49
C LYS A 132 -12.08 9.64 -10.02
N LEU A 133 -11.11 9.90 -9.16
CA LEU A 133 -11.23 9.73 -7.72
C LEU A 133 -11.16 11.08 -7.01
N ALA A 134 -12.07 11.30 -6.07
CA ALA A 134 -12.03 12.42 -5.15
C ALA A 134 -12.00 11.90 -3.71
N ILE A 135 -11.10 12.44 -2.89
CA ILE A 135 -11.09 12.16 -1.45
C ILE A 135 -12.19 13.01 -0.82
N CYS A 136 -13.15 12.34 -0.17
CA CYS A 136 -14.30 12.99 0.45
C CYS A 136 -14.04 13.27 1.93
N ALA A 137 -13.48 12.30 2.65
CA ALA A 137 -13.20 12.42 4.08
C ALA A 137 -12.08 11.48 4.52
N MET A 138 -11.36 11.84 5.58
CA MET A 138 -10.48 10.93 6.31
C MET A 138 -11.33 10.21 7.35
N VAL A 139 -11.31 8.87 7.35
CA VAL A 139 -12.15 8.07 8.25
C VAL A 139 -11.32 7.18 9.17
N SER A 140 -11.83 7.00 10.39
CA SER A 140 -11.30 6.00 11.31
C SER A 140 -12.03 4.68 11.02
N VAL A 141 -11.37 3.74 10.33
CA VAL A 141 -11.96 2.42 10.09
C VAL A 141 -11.76 1.55 11.33
N VAL A 142 -12.87 1.06 11.87
CA VAL A 142 -12.92 -0.10 12.74
C VAL A 142 -13.08 -1.31 11.83
N TYR A 143 -12.07 -2.17 11.72
CA TYR A 143 -12.09 -3.32 10.81
C TYR A 143 -13.23 -4.29 11.20
N PRO A 144 -14.19 -4.61 10.30
CA PRO A 144 -15.37 -5.42 10.63
C PRO A 144 -15.14 -6.93 10.49
N ASP A 145 -14.03 -7.37 9.91
CA ASP A 145 -13.62 -8.77 9.96
C ASP A 145 -12.70 -8.93 11.16
N GLY A 146 -12.98 -9.92 12.02
CA GLY A 146 -12.15 -10.36 13.14
C GLY A 146 -10.76 -10.80 12.69
N ILE A 147 -9.98 -9.81 12.28
CA ILE A 147 -8.56 -9.76 12.05
C ILE A 147 -7.99 -9.19 13.37
N PRO A 148 -7.70 -10.05 14.37
CA PRO A 148 -6.80 -9.67 15.45
C PRO A 148 -5.41 -9.44 14.91
#